data_AF-A0A0G9H3Q9-F1
#
_entry.id   AF-A0A0G9H3Q9-F1
#
_cell.length_a   1.000
_cell.length_b   1.000
_cell.length_c   1.000
_cell.angle_alpha   90.00
_cell.angle_beta   90.00
_cell.angle_gamma   90.00
#
_symmetry.space_group_name_H-M   'P 1'
#
loop_
_entity.id
_entity.type
_entity.pdbx_description
1 polymer ?
#
loop_
_entity_poly.entity_id
_entity_poly.type
_entity_poly.pdbx_seq_one_letter_code
_entity_poly.pdbx_strand_id
1 'polypeptide(L)'
;MSQAVTINWEQVQLGGKPREHYMATVAAPFKSVSFASVNQMLDGQWKVNFTPKGRGLREPITYHGPYLTKEKAMQHVERWAKYHWRSVPAWVPPDSRVGQPLN
;
A
#
# COMPACT_ATOMS: atom_id res chain seq x y z
N MET A 1 4.76 9.32 -23.37
CA MET A 1 4.23 9.88 -22.10
C MET A 1 3.88 8.72 -21.18
N SER A 2 4.41 8.67 -19.95
CA SER A 2 4.09 7.61 -18.99
C SER A 2 2.65 7.76 -18.51
N GLN A 3 1.83 6.73 -18.67
CA GLN A 3 0.45 6.67 -18.18
C GLN A 3 0.38 7.09 -16.71
N ALA A 4 -0.48 8.07 -16.39
CA ALA A 4 -0.68 8.53 -15.03
C ALA A 4 -1.31 7.40 -14.21
N VAL A 5 -0.69 7.06 -13.08
CA VAL A 5 -1.24 6.10 -12.12
C VAL A 5 -2.24 6.84 -11.24
N THR A 6 -3.45 6.29 -11.10
CA THR A 6 -4.43 6.79 -10.13
C THR A 6 -4.27 6.02 -8.83
N ILE A 7 -4.27 6.71 -7.69
CA ILE A 7 -4.29 6.08 -6.37
C ILE A 7 -5.67 6.28 -5.76
N ASN A 8 -6.30 5.19 -5.33
CA ASN A 8 -7.49 5.23 -4.52
C ASN A 8 -7.12 5.02 -3.06
N TRP A 9 -7.71 5.85 -2.19
CA TRP A 9 -7.52 5.80 -0.76
C TRP A 9 -8.80 5.30 -0.09
N GLU A 10 -8.65 4.33 0.81
CA GLU A 10 -9.73 3.79 1.63
C GLU A 10 -9.35 3.92 3.11
N GLN A 11 -10.24 4.49 3.92
CA GLN A 11 -10.06 4.44 5.37
C GLN A 11 -10.54 3.08 5.88
N VAL A 12 -9.65 2.33 6.53
CA VAL A 12 -9.96 1.01 7.06
C VAL A 12 -10.05 1.09 8.57
N GLN A 13 -11.05 0.44 9.15
CA GLN A 13 -11.14 0.27 10.60
C GLN A 13 -10.39 -1.00 10.98
N LEU A 14 -9.30 -0.86 11.74
CA LEU A 14 -8.62 -1.98 12.36
C LEU A 14 -9.08 -2.05 13.82
N GLY A 15 -9.52 -3.23 14.28
CA GLY A 15 -9.84 -3.43 15.68
C GLY A 15 -8.59 -3.18 16.54
N GLY A 16 -8.58 -2.10 17.33
CA GLY A 16 -7.44 -1.69 18.15
C GLY A 16 -6.77 -0.38 17.69
N LYS A 17 -5.44 -0.31 17.80
CA LYS A 17 -4.61 0.81 17.30
C LYS A 17 -4.15 0.46 15.88
N PRO A 18 -4.07 1.40 14.91
CA PRO A 18 -3.95 2.88 15.00
C PRO A 18 -5.28 3.64 15.14
N ARG A 19 -5.21 4.95 15.47
CA ARG A 19 -6.41 5.84 15.55
C ARG A 19 -7.09 6.00 14.20
N GLU A 20 -6.28 6.14 13.16
CA GLU A 20 -6.71 6.18 11.77
C GLU A 20 -5.78 5.30 10.94
N HIS A 21 -6.35 4.55 9.99
CA HIS A 21 -5.63 3.70 9.05
C HIS A 21 -6.19 3.95 7.65
N TYR A 22 -5.32 4.29 6.71
CA TYR A 22 -5.66 4.48 5.31
C TYR A 22 -4.89 3.50 4.45
N MET A 23 -5.55 2.84 3.51
CA MET A 23 -4.94 1.97 2.52
C MET A 23 -4.88 2.66 1.16
N ALA A 24 -3.73 2.60 0.50
CA ALA A 24 -3.53 3.09 -0.86
C ALA A 24 -3.59 1.91 -1.83
N THR A 25 -4.41 2.04 -2.87
CA THR A 25 -4.51 1.08 -3.97
C THR A 25 -4.21 1.76 -5.30
N VAL A 26 -3.50 1.07 -6.19
CA VAL A 26 -3.33 1.56 -7.58
C VAL A 26 -4.57 1.23 -8.39
N ALA A 27 -5.18 2.23 -9.02
CA ALA A 27 -6.23 2.09 -10.03
C ALA A 27 -5.59 2.16 -11.42
N ALA A 28 -5.17 1.01 -11.94
CA ALA A 28 -4.75 0.83 -13.33
C ALA A 28 -5.60 -0.29 -13.96
N PRO A 29 -5.83 -0.29 -15.29
CA PRO A 29 -7.14 -0.54 -15.92
C PRO A 29 -7.81 -1.90 -15.66
N PHE A 30 -7.18 -2.84 -14.93
CA PHE A 30 -7.77 -4.14 -14.63
C PHE A 30 -7.54 -4.66 -13.20
N LYS A 31 -6.81 -3.96 -12.30
CA LYS A 31 -6.44 -4.53 -10.97
C LYS A 31 -6.23 -3.46 -9.89
N SER A 32 -6.96 -3.57 -8.77
CA SER A 32 -6.77 -2.78 -7.54
C SER A 32 -5.89 -3.54 -6.55
N VAL A 33 -4.60 -3.19 -6.47
CA VAL A 33 -3.67 -3.81 -5.51
C VAL A 33 -3.30 -2.79 -4.44
N SER A 34 -3.48 -3.16 -3.17
CA SER A 34 -2.98 -2.38 -2.04
C SER A 34 -1.45 -2.42 -2.02
N PHE A 35 -0.82 -1.26 -2.08
CA PHE A 35 0.65 -1.14 -2.12
C PHE A 35 1.21 -0.29 -1.00
N ALA A 36 0.37 0.44 -0.27
CA ALA A 36 0.80 1.18 0.91
C ALA A 36 -0.33 1.35 1.94
N SER A 37 0.05 1.70 3.17
CA SER A 37 -0.86 2.21 4.19
C SER A 37 -0.27 3.42 4.93
N VAL A 38 -1.17 4.27 5.45
CA VAL A 38 -0.86 5.49 6.21
C VAL A 38 -1.61 5.43 7.54
N ASN A 39 -0.87 5.47 8.66
CA ASN A 39 -1.42 5.20 9.99
C ASN A 39 -1.15 6.34 10.94
N GLN A 40 -2.15 6.76 11.72
CA GLN A 40 -1.95 7.67 12.84
C GLN A 40 -1.60 6.89 14.11
N MET A 41 -0.41 7.16 14.63
CA MET A 41 0.10 6.61 15.87
C MET A 41 -0.47 7.36 17.09
N LEU A 42 -0.32 6.79 18.28
CA LEU A 42 -0.86 7.38 19.52
C LEU A 42 -0.19 8.70 19.91
N ASP A 43 1.05 8.91 19.49
CA ASP A 43 1.83 10.13 19.69
C ASP A 43 1.42 11.25 18.71
N GLY A 44 0.40 11.01 17.88
CA GLY A 44 -0.10 11.96 16.88
C GLY A 44 0.70 11.95 15.57
N GLN A 45 1.78 11.18 15.48
CA GLN A 45 2.59 11.07 14.27
C GLN A 45 1.96 10.11 13.27
N TRP A 46 2.25 10.35 11.99
CA TRP A 46 1.78 9.54 10.87
C TRP A 46 2.90 8.67 10.35
N LYS A 47 2.60 7.41 10.02
CA LYS A 47 3.58 6.47 9.45
C LYS A 47 3.12 5.95 8.10
N VAL A 48 4.05 5.90 7.15
CA VAL A 48 3.85 5.29 5.84
C VAL A 48 4.45 3.90 5.83
N ASN A 49 3.71 2.98 5.23
CA ASN A 49 4.01 1.57 5.16
C ASN A 49 3.86 1.10 3.71
N PHE A 50 4.94 0.78 2.99
CA PHE A 50 4.83 0.21 1.64
C PHE A 50 4.73 -1.32 1.65
N THR A 51 3.72 -1.88 0.99
CA THR A 51 3.54 -3.31 0.73
C THR A 51 3.66 -3.61 -0.78
N PRO A 52 4.86 -3.51 -1.37
CA PRO A 52 5.05 -3.73 -2.81
C PRO A 52 4.89 -5.20 -3.21
N LYS A 53 4.32 -6.08 -2.39
CA LYS A 53 4.07 -7.50 -2.74
C LYS A 53 2.61 -7.94 -2.57
N GLY A 54 1.67 -7.01 -2.33
CA GLY A 54 0.26 -7.31 -2.11
C GLY A 54 -0.06 -7.79 -0.68
N ARG A 55 -1.36 -7.89 -0.34
CA ARG A 55 -1.83 -8.38 0.98
C ARG A 55 -1.37 -9.83 1.20
N GLY A 56 -0.85 -10.14 2.39
CA GLY A 56 -0.66 -11.52 2.86
C GLY A 56 0.79 -12.02 3.05
N LEU A 57 1.81 -11.17 2.96
CA LEU A 57 3.18 -11.55 3.29
C LEU A 57 3.58 -11.08 4.71
N ARG A 58 4.22 -11.98 5.45
CA ARG A 58 4.51 -11.91 6.91
C ARG A 58 5.56 -10.88 7.33
N GLU A 59 6.04 -10.02 6.45
CA GLU A 59 7.15 -9.09 6.75
C GLU A 59 6.74 -7.63 6.52
N PRO A 60 7.01 -6.72 7.47
CA PRO A 60 6.82 -5.30 7.24
C PRO A 60 7.88 -4.84 6.22
N ILE A 61 7.50 -4.33 5.05
CA ILE A 61 6.98 -2.97 4.88
C ILE A 61 8.07 -1.97 5.23
N THR A 62 8.74 -1.43 4.21
CA THR A 62 9.67 -0.32 4.40
C THR A 62 8.92 0.85 5.04
N TYR A 63 9.32 1.17 6.27
CA TYR A 63 8.77 2.30 7.02
C TYR A 63 9.45 3.58 6.57
N HIS A 64 8.67 4.59 6.23
CA HIS A 64 9.18 5.94 5.99
C HIS A 64 8.62 6.88 7.03
N GLY A 65 9.55 7.46 7.81
CA GLY A 65 9.37 8.61 8.69
C GLY A 65 8.26 8.55 9.74
N PRO A 66 8.35 9.38 10.77
CA PRO A 66 7.18 10.01 11.33
C PRO A 66 6.85 11.29 10.55
N TYR A 67 5.64 11.40 10.02
CA TYR A 67 5.12 12.66 9.47
C TYR A 67 4.24 13.35 10.51
N LEU A 68 4.30 14.68 10.56
CA LEU A 68 3.47 15.47 11.47
C LEU A 68 2.01 15.58 11.00
N THR A 69 1.74 15.32 9.71
CA THR A 69 0.39 15.45 9.14
C THR A 69 0.08 14.29 8.20
N LYS A 70 -1.22 13.98 8.08
CA LYS A 70 -1.76 12.97 7.17
C LYS A 70 -1.39 13.29 5.72
N GLU A 71 -1.52 14.55 5.34
CA GLU A 71 -1.35 15.03 3.96
C GLU A 71 0.10 14.82 3.50
N LYS A 72 1.09 15.07 4.37
CA LYS A 72 2.50 14.82 4.04
C LYS A 72 2.80 13.34 3.85
N ALA A 73 2.19 12.48 4.67
CA ALA A 73 2.32 11.03 4.54
C ALA A 73 1.69 10.53 3.23
N MET A 74 0.47 10.96 2.91
CA MET A 74 -0.23 10.60 1.67
C MET A 74 0.51 11.11 0.41
N GLN A 75 0.97 12.37 0.42
CA GLN A 75 1.78 12.93 -0.67
C GLN A 75 3.10 12.19 -0.88
N HIS A 76 3.69 11.62 0.16
CA HIS A 76 4.87 10.76 0.01
C HIS A 76 4.51 9.49 -0.79
N VAL A 77 3.39 8.84 -0.44
CA VAL A 77 2.90 7.65 -1.16
C VAL A 77 2.59 7.95 -2.62
N GLU A 78 1.96 9.09 -2.89
CA GLU A 78 1.65 9.53 -4.26
C GLU A 78 2.90 9.80 -5.10
N ARG A 79 3.87 10.51 -4.52
CA ARG A 79 5.18 10.73 -5.16
C ARG A 79 5.87 9.41 -5.43
N TRP A 80 5.89 8.48 -4.48
CA TRP A 80 6.48 7.16 -4.69
C TRP A 80 5.79 6.43 -5.84
N ALA A 81 4.46 6.38 -5.87
CA ALA A 81 3.72 5.66 -6.91
C ALA A 81 3.99 6.23 -8.30
N LYS A 82 4.13 7.55 -8.45
CA LYS A 82 4.48 8.19 -9.73
C LYS A 82 5.72 7.57 -10.39
N TYR A 83 6.72 7.17 -9.58
CA TYR A 83 7.99 6.62 -10.08
C TYR A 83 8.06 5.09 -9.99
N HIS A 84 7.34 4.47 -9.05
CA HIS A 84 7.55 3.07 -8.69
C HIS A 84 6.33 2.16 -8.85
N TRP A 85 5.18 2.66 -9.33
CA TRP A 85 3.94 1.85 -9.41
C TRP A 85 4.09 0.56 -10.22
N ARG A 86 4.95 0.54 -11.25
CA ARG A 86 5.24 -0.65 -12.06
C ARG A 86 5.94 -1.78 -11.28
N SER A 87 6.53 -1.45 -10.13
CA SER A 87 7.17 -2.41 -9.22
C SER A 87 6.15 -3.08 -8.29
N VAL A 88 4.89 -2.63 -8.28
CA VAL A 88 3.80 -3.29 -7.56
C VAL A 88 3.37 -4.51 -8.39
N PRO A 89 3.50 -5.74 -7.87
CA PRO A 89 3.15 -6.93 -8.60
C PRO A 89 1.65 -6.96 -8.84
N ALA A 90 1.29 -7.54 -9.98
CA ALA A 90 -0.10 -7.87 -10.25
C ALA A 90 -0.62 -8.78 -9.14
N TRP A 91 -1.86 -8.55 -8.70
CA TRP A 91 -2.53 -9.50 -7.81
C TRP A 91 -2.55 -10.88 -8.47
N VAL A 92 -2.06 -11.87 -7.72
CA VAL A 92 -2.12 -13.28 -8.05
C VAL A 92 -3.24 -13.87 -7.18
N PRO A 93 -4.33 -14.38 -7.77
CA PRO A 93 -5.34 -15.11 -7.02
C PRO A 93 -4.70 -16.25 -6.22
N PRO A 94 -5.21 -16.58 -5.03
CA PRO A 94 -4.73 -17.72 -4.24
C PRO A 94 -4.68 -19.04 -5.04
N ASP A 95 -5.56 -19.18 -6.04
CA ASP A 95 -5.71 -20.40 -6.84
C ASP A 95 -4.60 -20.61 -7.88
N SER A 96 -3.76 -19.61 -8.17
CA SER A 96 -2.66 -19.79 -9.14
C SER A 96 -1.46 -20.59 -8.59
N ARG A 97 -1.52 -21.06 -7.34
CA ARG A 97 -0.53 -21.99 -6.74
C ARG A 97 -0.97 -23.46 -6.79
N VAL A 98 -2.20 -23.75 -7.21
CA VAL A 98 -2.70 -25.12 -7.38
C VAL A 98 -2.39 -25.58 -8.80
N GLY A 99 -1.14 -25.92 -9.08
CA GLY A 99 -0.78 -26.40 -10.42
C GLY A 99 0.69 -26.46 -10.79
N GLN A 100 1.64 -26.11 -9.91
CA GLN A 100 3.03 -26.45 -10.17
C GLN A 100 3.33 -27.84 -9.60
N PRO A 101 3.65 -28.84 -10.44
CA PRO A 101 4.20 -30.08 -9.95
C PRO A 101 5.52 -29.77 -9.24
N LEU A 102 5.69 -30.35 -8.05
CA LEU A 102 6.97 -30.36 -7.35
C LEU A 102 7.95 -31.15 -8.24
N ASN A 103 8.95 -30.46 -8.81
CA ASN A 103 10.17 -31.08 -9.31
C ASN A 103 11.25 -31.00 -8.23
#